data_AF-A0A1E4GWX9-F1
#
_entry.id   AF-A0A1E4GWX9-F1
#
_cell.length_a   1.000
_cell.length_b   1.000
_cell.length_c   1.000
_cell.angle_alpha   90.00
_cell.angle_beta   90.00
_cell.angle_gamma   90.00
#
_symmetry.space_group_name_H-M   'P 1'
#
loop_
_entity.id
_entity.type
_entity.pdbx_description
1 polymer ?
#
loop_
_entity_poly.entity_id
_entity_poly.type
_entity_poly.pdbx_seq_one_letter_code
_entity_poly.pdbx_strand_id
1 'polypeptide(L)'
;MVRFSTLAFTAALVAGGVSAAASGAEAATLVQVASFNQVGGGKTFAWDGSGANAGRLISNSSLAVNPTASAYAGATAQWIDVLFNLNDAGLYGLTAQLLFDASAPSGGASQLTAGAPIRQSDLNGSFQFKYTGLTPITAYGNTIGTGGILLSGTFTHGWLSVGGTSGGLADSFALTGGTVTLASDVIPANRLFDGDLALAFTGLNQVAAITGSGSTRQLRDFRASVGGVIGAAAVPEPATWGLMIGGFFGTGSVLRRRRRALPVA
;
A
#
# COMPACT_ATOMS: atom_id res chain seq x y z
N MET A 1 -10.96 56.06 62.84
CA MET A 1 -9.94 55.28 62.11
C MET A 1 -10.47 55.06 60.69
N VAL A 2 -10.16 55.98 59.76
CA VAL A 2 -9.29 55.80 58.57
C VAL A 2 -9.91 54.96 57.43
N ARG A 3 -10.19 55.67 56.31
CA ARG A 3 -10.16 55.38 54.84
C ARG A 3 -9.85 53.92 54.37
N PHE A 4 -10.32 53.37 53.24
CA PHE A 4 -10.21 53.82 51.83
C PHE A 4 -11.09 52.96 50.88
N SER A 5 -11.36 53.55 49.72
CA SER A 5 -11.93 53.09 48.45
C SER A 5 -11.21 51.96 47.69
N THR A 6 -11.93 51.14 46.91
CA THR A 6 -11.60 50.86 45.49
C THR A 6 -12.78 50.20 44.72
N LEU A 7 -13.17 50.83 43.61
CA LEU A 7 -13.95 50.25 42.52
C LEU A 7 -13.10 49.22 41.77
N ALA A 8 -13.67 48.05 41.47
CA ALA A 8 -13.12 47.12 40.49
C ALA A 8 -14.15 46.90 39.37
N PHE A 9 -13.82 47.46 38.21
CA PHE A 9 -14.48 47.22 36.94
C PHE A 9 -13.99 45.87 36.41
N THR A 10 -14.87 44.88 36.28
CA THR A 10 -14.53 43.62 35.58
C THR A 10 -15.40 43.52 34.34
N ALA A 11 -14.83 43.91 33.20
CA ALA A 11 -15.40 43.66 31.89
C ALA A 11 -15.28 42.16 31.58
N ALA A 12 -16.42 41.46 31.54
CA ALA A 12 -16.48 40.09 31.05
C ALA A 12 -16.41 40.11 29.52
N LEU A 13 -15.24 39.80 28.96
CA LEU A 13 -15.04 39.61 27.54
C LEU A 13 -15.69 38.28 27.11
N VAL A 14 -16.68 38.37 26.22
CA VAL A 14 -17.34 37.22 25.58
C VAL A 14 -16.32 36.50 24.69
N ALA A 15 -15.89 35.31 25.10
CA ALA A 15 -15.13 34.41 24.26
C ALA A 15 -16.06 33.76 23.22
N GLY A 16 -16.20 34.41 22.07
CA GLY A 16 -16.78 33.80 20.88
C GLY A 16 -15.86 32.73 20.33
N GLY A 17 -16.15 31.46 20.67
CA GLY A 17 -15.49 30.29 20.11
C GLY A 17 -15.71 30.23 18.61
N VAL A 18 -14.67 30.54 17.83
CA VAL A 18 -14.64 30.23 16.41
C VAL A 18 -14.13 28.81 16.29
N SER A 19 -15.03 27.86 16.11
CA SER A 19 -14.71 26.50 15.70
C SER A 19 -14.05 26.59 14.33
N ALA A 20 -12.72 26.65 14.29
CA ALA A 20 -11.98 26.43 13.06
C ALA A 20 -12.22 24.96 12.70
N ALA A 21 -13.15 24.73 11.76
CA ALA A 21 -13.23 23.45 11.07
C ALA A 21 -11.85 23.21 10.46
N ALA A 22 -11.11 22.26 11.02
CA ALA A 22 -9.92 21.73 10.39
C ALA A 22 -10.36 21.22 9.01
N SER A 23 -10.03 21.96 7.96
CA SER A 23 -10.18 21.49 6.59
C SER A 23 -9.40 20.18 6.52
N GLY A 24 -10.11 19.07 6.31
CA GLY A 24 -9.53 17.74 6.27
C GLY A 24 -8.34 17.73 5.31
N ALA A 25 -7.23 17.15 5.75
CA ALA A 25 -6.14 16.81 4.84
C ALA A 25 -6.75 16.02 3.69
N GLU A 26 -6.62 16.53 2.45
CA GLU A 26 -7.03 15.76 1.29
C GLU A 26 -6.22 14.47 1.29
N ALA A 27 -6.91 13.33 1.28
CA ALA A 27 -6.28 12.02 1.23
C ALA A 27 -5.38 11.98 0.00
N ALA A 28 -4.11 11.60 0.17
CA ALA A 28 -3.18 11.39 -0.92
C ALA A 28 -3.88 10.55 -2.01
N THR A 29 -4.05 11.12 -3.20
CA THR A 29 -4.69 10.43 -4.31
C THR A 29 -3.72 9.35 -4.79
N LEU A 30 -4.05 8.09 -4.56
CA LEU A 30 -3.26 6.99 -5.11
C LEU A 30 -3.34 7.04 -6.64
N VAL A 31 -2.20 7.30 -7.30
CA VAL A 31 -2.08 7.19 -8.75
C VAL A 31 -1.83 5.74 -9.06
N GLN A 32 -2.88 5.02 -9.45
CA GLN A 32 -2.76 3.64 -9.88
C GLN A 32 -1.92 3.56 -11.18
N VAL A 33 -0.88 2.73 -11.17
CA VAL A 33 -0.02 2.41 -12.32
C VAL A 33 -0.54 1.16 -13.02
N ALA A 34 -0.92 0.13 -12.27
CA ALA A 34 -1.40 -1.14 -12.81
C ALA A 34 -2.40 -1.82 -11.87
N SER A 35 -3.19 -2.74 -12.42
CA SER A 35 -3.92 -3.74 -11.64
C SER A 35 -3.84 -5.09 -12.31
N PHE A 36 -4.06 -6.14 -11.54
CA PHE A 36 -4.13 -7.48 -12.09
C PHE A 36 -5.12 -8.35 -11.31
N ASN A 37 -5.68 -9.32 -12.03
CA ASN A 37 -6.50 -10.38 -11.46
C ASN A 37 -5.96 -11.72 -11.92
N GLN A 38 -5.85 -12.67 -10.99
CA GLN A 38 -5.47 -14.03 -11.33
C GLN A 38 -6.47 -14.65 -12.32
N VAL A 39 -5.93 -15.34 -13.34
CA VAL A 39 -6.70 -16.14 -14.28
C VAL A 39 -6.70 -17.58 -13.80
N GLY A 40 -7.87 -18.23 -13.83
CA GLY A 40 -8.05 -19.59 -13.36
C GLY A 40 -8.39 -19.69 -11.86
N GLY A 41 -9.23 -20.67 -11.52
CA GLY A 41 -9.69 -20.91 -10.15
C GLY A 41 -8.70 -21.73 -9.34
N GLY A 42 -7.69 -21.10 -8.76
CA GLY A 42 -6.68 -21.77 -7.92
C GLY A 42 -6.08 -20.86 -6.85
N LYS A 43 -5.51 -21.45 -5.80
CA LYS A 43 -4.81 -20.70 -4.74
C LYS A 43 -3.33 -20.59 -5.06
N THR A 44 -2.97 -19.73 -6.00
CA THR A 44 -1.62 -19.72 -6.59
C THR A 44 -0.60 -18.91 -5.80
N PHE A 45 -0.96 -18.32 -4.66
CA PHE A 45 0.00 -17.73 -3.73
C PHE A 45 0.15 -18.62 -2.50
N ALA A 46 1.38 -18.77 -2.01
CA ALA A 46 1.72 -19.63 -0.89
C ALA A 46 2.62 -18.88 0.07
N TRP A 47 2.23 -18.84 1.35
CA TRP A 47 3.06 -18.40 2.46
C TRP A 47 3.63 -19.62 3.16
N ASP A 48 4.96 -19.67 3.26
CA ASP A 48 5.71 -20.60 4.10
C ASP A 48 6.19 -19.84 5.34
N GLY A 49 5.59 -20.12 6.50
CA GLY A 49 6.03 -19.60 7.78
C GLY A 49 7.13 -20.45 8.38
N SER A 50 8.19 -20.79 7.65
CA SER A 50 9.33 -21.52 8.20
C SER A 50 10.42 -20.53 8.68
N GLY A 51 10.98 -20.75 9.87
CA GLY A 51 12.21 -20.06 10.31
C GLY A 51 12.13 -19.10 11.50
N ALA A 52 11.18 -19.26 12.43
CA ALA A 52 11.18 -18.60 13.74
C ALA A 52 11.31 -17.06 13.67
N ASN A 53 10.20 -16.41 13.30
CA ASN A 53 10.04 -15.00 12.89
C ASN A 53 10.25 -14.73 11.40
N ALA A 54 10.63 -15.75 10.64
CA ALA A 54 10.78 -15.63 9.21
C ALA A 54 9.58 -16.18 8.45
N GLY A 55 9.58 -15.94 7.14
CA GLY A 55 8.74 -16.68 6.22
C GLY A 55 8.94 -16.22 4.79
N ARG A 56 8.26 -16.88 3.86
CA ARG A 56 8.40 -16.62 2.43
C ARG A 56 7.04 -16.65 1.75
N LEU A 57 6.76 -15.63 0.94
CA LEU A 57 5.58 -15.53 0.09
C LEU A 57 5.99 -15.75 -1.37
N ILE A 58 5.40 -16.74 -2.03
CA ILE A 58 5.69 -17.04 -3.44
C ILE A 58 4.41 -17.21 -4.26
N SER A 59 4.50 -16.89 -5.54
CA SER A 59 3.56 -17.40 -6.54
C SER A 59 3.93 -18.85 -6.85
N ASN A 60 3.03 -19.81 -6.67
CA ASN A 60 3.23 -21.21 -7.00
C ASN A 60 1.89 -21.89 -7.28
N SER A 61 1.67 -22.33 -8.52
CA SER A 61 0.45 -23.01 -8.95
C SER A 61 0.53 -24.52 -8.76
N SER A 62 1.72 -25.13 -8.71
CA SER A 62 1.90 -26.58 -8.59
C SER A 62 1.75 -27.11 -7.16
N LEU A 63 1.89 -26.28 -6.13
CA LEU A 63 1.70 -26.70 -4.75
C LEU A 63 0.29 -27.25 -4.54
N ALA A 64 0.16 -28.27 -3.69
CA ALA A 64 -1.14 -28.77 -3.29
C ALA A 64 -1.92 -27.72 -2.49
N VAL A 65 -3.25 -27.81 -2.42
CA VAL A 65 -4.07 -26.86 -1.66
C VAL A 65 -3.67 -26.88 -0.16
N ASN A 66 -3.34 -28.06 0.38
CA ASN A 66 -2.77 -28.27 1.72
C ASN A 66 -1.37 -28.92 1.62
N PRO A 67 -0.29 -28.16 1.35
CA PRO A 67 1.04 -28.73 1.26
C PRO A 67 1.52 -29.22 2.63
N THR A 68 2.37 -30.24 2.63
CA THR A 68 3.16 -30.59 3.81
C THR A 68 4.25 -29.54 4.02
N ALA A 69 4.80 -29.43 5.24
CA ALA A 69 5.93 -28.54 5.52
C ALA A 69 7.13 -28.80 4.60
N SER A 70 7.39 -30.07 4.25
CA SER A 70 8.43 -30.45 3.30
C SER A 70 8.17 -29.94 1.87
N ALA A 71 6.90 -29.83 1.47
CA ALA A 71 6.54 -29.30 0.16
C ALA A 71 6.74 -27.77 0.09
N TYR A 72 6.51 -27.05 1.19
CA TYR A 72 6.83 -25.62 1.28
C TYR A 72 8.34 -25.37 1.19
N ALA A 73 9.16 -26.11 1.94
CA ALA A 73 10.60 -25.93 1.98
C ALA A 73 11.29 -26.11 0.60
N GLY A 74 10.74 -26.96 -0.28
CA GLY A 74 11.24 -27.17 -1.64
C GLY A 74 10.59 -26.29 -2.70
N ALA A 75 9.60 -25.47 -2.36
CA ALA A 75 8.84 -24.71 -3.34
C ALA A 75 9.63 -23.51 -3.87
N THR A 76 9.46 -23.24 -5.16
CA THR A 76 10.02 -22.06 -5.83
C THR A 76 8.91 -21.20 -6.41
N ALA A 77 9.20 -19.91 -6.62
CA ALA A 77 8.29 -19.04 -7.33
C ALA A 77 8.10 -19.53 -8.78
N GLN A 78 6.86 -19.51 -9.25
CA GLN A 78 6.43 -19.94 -10.57
C GLN A 78 5.57 -18.86 -11.21
N TRP A 79 5.61 -18.82 -12.54
CA TRP A 79 4.71 -18.00 -13.32
C TRP A 79 3.26 -18.46 -13.15
N ILE A 80 2.37 -17.52 -12.86
CA ILE A 80 0.93 -17.75 -12.76
C ILE A 80 0.21 -16.85 -13.75
N ASP A 81 -0.84 -17.33 -14.39
CA ASP A 81 -1.54 -16.53 -15.39
C ASP A 81 -2.40 -15.45 -14.71
N VAL A 82 -2.34 -14.24 -15.26
CA VAL A 82 -3.08 -13.07 -14.79
C VAL A 82 -3.63 -12.27 -15.96
N LEU A 83 -4.75 -11.60 -15.73
CA LEU A 83 -5.22 -10.52 -16.56
C LEU A 83 -4.62 -9.23 -16.00
N PHE A 84 -3.82 -8.54 -16.81
CA PHE A 84 -3.06 -7.38 -16.42
C PHE A 84 -3.59 -6.12 -17.10
N ASN A 85 -3.78 -5.06 -16.32
CA ASN A 85 -4.25 -3.77 -16.78
C ASN A 85 -3.23 -2.72 -16.36
N LEU A 86 -2.55 -2.10 -17.32
CA LEU A 86 -1.83 -0.86 -17.07
C LEU A 86 -2.83 0.28 -17.14
N ASN A 87 -2.76 1.22 -16.19
CA ASN A 87 -3.59 2.41 -16.17
C ASN A 87 -3.08 3.45 -17.18
N ASP A 88 -2.94 3.01 -18.43
CA ASP A 88 -2.30 3.75 -19.50
C ASP A 88 -3.01 3.46 -20.82
N ALA A 89 -3.05 4.44 -21.71
CA ALA A 89 -3.86 4.41 -22.91
C ALA A 89 -3.49 3.21 -23.81
N GLY A 90 -4.40 2.25 -23.91
CA GLY A 90 -4.27 1.10 -24.81
C GLY A 90 -3.62 -0.16 -24.23
N LEU A 91 -3.25 -0.17 -22.94
CA LEU A 91 -2.59 -1.31 -22.29
C LEU A 91 -3.51 -1.99 -21.24
N TYR A 92 -4.77 -2.20 -21.59
CA TYR A 92 -5.79 -2.84 -20.75
C TYR A 92 -6.09 -4.26 -21.22
N GLY A 93 -6.42 -5.15 -20.27
CA GLY A 93 -6.85 -6.51 -20.54
C GLY A 93 -5.75 -7.39 -21.15
N LEU A 94 -4.49 -7.09 -20.86
CA LEU A 94 -3.36 -7.84 -21.38
C LEU A 94 -3.29 -9.21 -20.71
N THR A 95 -3.14 -10.27 -21.50
CA THR A 95 -2.79 -11.59 -20.98
C THR A 95 -1.33 -11.57 -20.56
N ALA A 96 -1.08 -11.86 -19.30
CA ALA A 96 0.25 -11.86 -18.72
C ALA A 96 0.44 -13.01 -17.74
N GLN A 97 1.68 -13.18 -17.30
CA GLN A 97 2.04 -14.04 -16.19
C GLN A 97 2.69 -13.22 -15.08
N LEU A 98 2.35 -13.53 -13.83
CA LEU A 98 2.97 -12.96 -12.64
C LEU A 98 3.96 -13.97 -12.04
N LEU A 99 5.16 -13.50 -11.74
CA LEU A 99 6.12 -14.15 -10.86
C LEU A 99 6.28 -13.28 -9.61
N PHE A 100 6.15 -13.87 -8.42
CA PHE A 100 6.27 -13.17 -7.15
C PHE A 100 7.11 -13.99 -6.17
N ASP A 101 8.10 -13.36 -5.55
CA ASP A 101 8.93 -13.96 -4.51
C ASP A 101 9.31 -12.91 -3.47
N ALA A 102 8.97 -13.18 -2.21
CA ALA A 102 9.30 -12.30 -1.10
C ALA A 102 9.61 -13.10 0.15
N SER A 103 10.50 -12.57 1.00
CA SER A 103 10.86 -13.17 2.28
C SER A 103 10.78 -12.14 3.39
N ALA A 104 10.33 -12.57 4.56
CA ALA A 104 10.50 -11.88 5.82
C ALA A 104 11.67 -12.53 6.54
N PRO A 105 12.87 -11.92 6.60
CA PRO A 105 14.02 -12.54 7.26
C PRO A 105 13.94 -12.44 8.79
N SER A 106 13.25 -11.44 9.33
CA SER A 106 13.23 -11.19 10.78
C SER A 106 11.91 -10.64 11.35
N GLY A 107 10.93 -10.28 10.51
CA GLY A 107 9.73 -9.56 10.94
C GLY A 107 8.61 -10.45 11.49
N GLY A 108 8.82 -11.00 12.69
CA GLY A 108 7.91 -11.95 13.33
C GLY A 108 6.44 -11.52 13.39
N ALA A 109 5.55 -12.51 13.41
CA ALA A 109 4.12 -12.26 13.35
C ALA A 109 3.58 -11.65 14.65
N SER A 110 2.77 -10.60 14.49
CA SER A 110 2.14 -9.90 15.59
C SER A 110 0.63 -9.74 15.37
N GLN A 111 -0.11 -9.64 16.46
CA GLN A 111 -1.52 -9.30 16.47
C GLN A 111 -1.72 -8.36 17.65
N LEU A 112 -2.11 -7.11 17.36
CA LEU A 112 -2.13 -6.05 18.37
C LEU A 112 -3.34 -6.16 19.32
N THR A 113 -4.44 -6.73 18.84
CA THR A 113 -5.68 -6.94 19.62
C THR A 113 -6.38 -8.19 19.11
N ALA A 114 -7.07 -8.93 19.98
CA ALA A 114 -7.89 -10.07 19.58
C ALA A 114 -8.90 -9.64 18.50
N GLY A 115 -8.92 -10.34 17.37
CA GLY A 115 -9.76 -10.01 16.22
C GLY A 115 -9.14 -9.03 15.21
N ALA A 116 -8.01 -8.38 15.54
CA ALA A 116 -7.23 -7.63 14.55
C ALA A 116 -6.55 -8.60 13.56
N PRO A 117 -6.27 -8.18 12.32
CA PRO A 117 -5.45 -8.96 11.41
C PRO A 117 -4.08 -9.29 11.99
N ILE A 118 -3.57 -10.48 11.68
CA ILE A 118 -2.21 -10.89 12.00
C ILE A 118 -1.28 -10.26 10.97
N ARG A 119 -0.21 -9.62 11.44
CA ARG A 119 0.79 -8.96 10.59
C ARG A 119 2.13 -9.65 10.67
N GLN A 120 2.71 -9.97 9.53
CA GLN A 120 4.12 -10.30 9.35
C GLN A 120 4.79 -9.09 8.71
N SER A 121 5.90 -8.63 9.27
CA SER A 121 6.59 -7.41 8.82
C SER A 121 7.89 -7.74 8.11
N ASP A 122 8.60 -6.72 7.62
CA ASP A 122 9.93 -6.84 7.02
C ASP A 122 9.96 -7.77 5.80
N LEU A 123 8.89 -7.75 4.99
CA LEU A 123 8.88 -8.48 3.73
C LEU A 123 9.71 -7.70 2.69
N ASN A 124 10.70 -8.37 2.15
CA ASN A 124 11.52 -7.88 1.06
C ASN A 124 11.35 -8.84 -0.12
N GLY A 125 11.21 -8.31 -1.34
CA GLY A 125 10.89 -9.18 -2.46
C GLY A 125 10.89 -8.52 -3.81
N SER A 126 10.41 -9.27 -4.79
CA SER A 126 10.31 -8.85 -6.17
C SER A 126 9.08 -9.44 -6.84
N PHE A 127 8.64 -8.75 -7.89
CA PHE A 127 7.58 -9.22 -8.75
C PHE A 127 7.87 -8.89 -10.21
N GLN A 128 7.30 -9.67 -11.11
CA GLN A 128 7.39 -9.44 -12.56
C GLN A 128 6.08 -9.83 -13.25
N PHE A 129 5.66 -9.00 -14.20
CA PHE A 129 4.58 -9.26 -15.14
C PHE A 129 5.16 -9.44 -16.53
N LYS A 130 5.00 -10.64 -17.07
CA LYS A 130 5.49 -11.02 -18.39
C LYS A 130 4.34 -11.13 -19.37
N TYR A 131 4.45 -10.46 -20.51
CA TYR A 131 3.42 -10.52 -21.55
C TYR A 131 3.34 -11.92 -22.16
N THR A 132 2.12 -12.46 -22.29
CA THR A 132 1.88 -13.78 -22.91
C THR A 132 0.95 -13.71 -24.12
N GLY A 133 0.51 -12.52 -24.52
CA GLY A 133 -0.34 -12.37 -25.69
C GLY A 133 0.41 -12.70 -26.99
N LEU A 134 -0.36 -13.12 -28.00
CA LEU A 134 0.17 -13.58 -29.29
C LEU A 134 0.54 -12.44 -30.24
N THR A 135 -0.12 -11.29 -30.10
CA THR A 135 0.13 -10.12 -30.95
C THR A 135 1.04 -9.15 -30.20
N PRO A 136 2.14 -8.66 -30.81
CA PRO A 136 2.96 -7.63 -30.20
C PRO A 136 2.13 -6.39 -29.87
N ILE A 137 2.47 -5.73 -28.76
CA ILE A 137 1.85 -4.46 -28.38
C ILE A 137 2.87 -3.34 -28.53
N THR A 138 2.41 -2.18 -29.02
CA THR A 138 3.24 -0.99 -29.17
C THR A 138 2.69 0.13 -28.31
N ALA A 139 3.50 0.64 -27.40
CA ALA A 139 3.19 1.80 -26.59
C ALA A 139 4.47 2.60 -26.35
N TYR A 140 4.36 3.93 -26.27
CA TYR A 140 5.52 4.81 -26.05
C TYR A 140 6.68 4.65 -27.06
N GLY A 141 6.37 4.20 -28.28
CA GLY A 141 7.38 3.92 -29.31
C GLY A 141 8.14 2.61 -29.12
N ASN A 142 7.85 1.85 -28.06
CA ASN A 142 8.40 0.52 -27.80
C ASN A 142 7.41 -0.55 -28.23
N THR A 143 7.89 -1.56 -28.96
CA THR A 143 7.10 -2.74 -29.32
C THR A 143 7.60 -3.93 -28.53
N ILE A 144 6.71 -4.59 -27.82
CA ILE A 144 6.99 -5.79 -27.03
C ILE A 144 6.25 -6.98 -27.62
N GLY A 145 7.00 -8.06 -27.87
CA GLY A 145 6.45 -9.36 -28.22
C GLY A 145 6.15 -10.21 -26.99
N THR A 146 5.60 -11.41 -27.23
CA THR A 146 5.42 -12.45 -26.22
C THR A 146 6.73 -12.68 -25.45
N GLY A 147 6.65 -12.70 -24.12
CA GLY A 147 7.80 -12.87 -23.23
C GLY A 147 8.43 -11.57 -22.72
N GLY A 148 8.06 -10.40 -23.26
CA GLY A 148 8.54 -9.10 -22.76
C GLY A 148 8.00 -8.75 -21.37
N ILE A 149 8.72 -7.91 -20.63
CA ILE A 149 8.34 -7.52 -19.26
C ILE A 149 7.46 -6.27 -19.31
N LEU A 150 6.19 -6.45 -18.95
CA LEU A 150 5.21 -5.36 -18.88
C LEU A 150 5.51 -4.44 -17.71
N LEU A 151 5.83 -5.01 -16.56
CA LEU A 151 6.15 -4.30 -15.34
C LEU A 151 6.89 -5.24 -14.40
N SER A 152 7.92 -4.76 -13.73
CA SER A 152 8.61 -5.45 -12.66
C SER A 152 8.89 -4.49 -11.52
N GLY A 153 9.18 -5.03 -10.35
CA GLY A 153 9.68 -4.22 -9.27
C GLY A 153 10.31 -5.03 -8.14
N THR A 154 11.10 -4.34 -7.35
CA THR A 154 11.64 -4.83 -6.08
C THR A 154 11.09 -3.97 -4.95
N PHE A 155 10.79 -4.57 -3.82
CA PHE A 155 10.27 -3.86 -2.66
C PHE A 155 10.98 -4.24 -1.36
N THR A 156 11.01 -3.34 -0.39
CA THR A 156 11.61 -3.56 0.93
C THR A 156 10.69 -3.14 2.05
N HIS A 157 10.82 -3.75 3.23
CA HIS A 157 10.03 -3.41 4.43
C HIS A 157 8.51 -3.44 4.25
N GLY A 158 8.02 -4.31 3.36
CA GLY A 158 6.59 -4.58 3.21
C GLY A 158 6.02 -5.32 4.42
N TRP A 159 4.71 -5.34 4.52
CA TRP A 159 4.00 -6.12 5.54
C TRP A 159 2.88 -6.94 4.91
N LEU A 160 2.76 -8.16 5.40
CA LEU A 160 1.69 -9.09 5.08
C LEU A 160 0.68 -9.07 6.23
N SER A 161 -0.59 -8.83 5.92
CA SER A 161 -1.68 -8.81 6.90
C SER A 161 -2.76 -9.79 6.49
N VAL A 162 -3.11 -10.71 7.38
CA VAL A 162 -4.13 -11.73 7.11
C VAL A 162 -5.13 -11.80 8.26
N GLY A 163 -6.40 -12.01 7.93
CA GLY A 163 -7.48 -12.12 8.90
C GLY A 163 -8.68 -12.86 8.30
N GLY A 164 -9.22 -13.84 9.04
CA GLY A 164 -10.31 -14.68 8.55
C GLY A 164 -9.90 -15.43 7.28
N THR A 165 -10.61 -15.18 6.17
CA THR A 165 -10.41 -15.82 4.85
C THR A 165 -9.76 -14.91 3.81
N SER A 166 -9.33 -13.71 4.22
CA SER A 166 -8.72 -12.71 3.35
C SER A 166 -7.45 -12.12 3.94
N GLY A 167 -6.66 -11.44 3.11
CA GLY A 167 -5.52 -10.69 3.56
C GLY A 167 -5.02 -9.75 2.49
N GLY A 168 -3.86 -9.17 2.74
CA GLY A 168 -3.15 -8.40 1.75
C GLY A 168 -1.70 -8.23 2.09
N LEU A 169 -0.91 -7.91 1.08
CA LEU A 169 0.44 -7.39 1.24
C LEU A 169 0.37 -5.92 0.90
N ALA A 170 0.98 -5.10 1.74
CA ALA A 170 1.20 -3.71 1.41
C ALA A 170 2.65 -3.34 1.71
N ASP A 171 3.24 -2.56 0.82
CA ASP A 171 4.37 -1.72 1.15
C ASP A 171 3.86 -0.28 1.25
N SER A 172 4.38 0.47 2.22
CA SER A 172 4.08 1.90 2.33
C SER A 172 5.35 2.64 2.70
N PHE A 173 5.83 3.41 1.73
CA PHE A 173 6.95 4.33 1.88
C PHE A 173 6.77 5.25 3.10
N ALA A 174 5.53 5.65 3.38
CA ALA A 174 5.18 6.62 4.43
C ALA A 174 5.17 6.05 5.86
N LEU A 175 5.05 4.72 6.05
CA LEU A 175 4.85 4.11 7.37
C LEU A 175 6.04 3.30 7.87
N THR A 176 6.76 2.62 6.96
CA THR A 176 7.85 1.71 7.32
C THR A 176 9.21 2.10 6.76
N GLY A 177 9.28 3.15 5.92
CA GLY A 177 10.50 3.50 5.19
C GLY A 177 10.86 2.50 4.10
N GLY A 178 9.90 1.67 3.69
CA GLY A 178 10.03 0.75 2.57
C GLY A 178 10.21 1.48 1.24
N THR A 179 10.72 0.77 0.25
CA THR A 179 10.98 1.32 -1.08
C THR A 179 10.44 0.35 -2.11
N VAL A 180 9.62 0.81 -3.06
CA VAL A 180 9.27 0.05 -4.27
C VAL A 180 9.94 0.71 -5.46
N THR A 181 10.79 -0.03 -6.15
CA THR A 181 11.44 0.40 -7.39
C THR A 181 10.82 -0.33 -8.56
N LEU A 182 10.31 0.42 -9.55
CA LEU A 182 9.62 -0.13 -10.71
C LEU A 182 10.48 -0.08 -11.98
N ALA A 183 10.31 -1.07 -12.86
CA ALA A 183 10.88 -1.09 -14.20
C ALA A 183 9.89 -1.66 -15.22
N SER A 184 10.00 -1.29 -16.48
CA SER A 184 9.14 -1.75 -17.57
C SER A 184 9.89 -1.67 -18.90
N ASP A 185 9.66 -2.64 -19.80
CA ASP A 185 10.15 -2.58 -21.18
C ASP A 185 9.24 -1.70 -22.07
N VAL A 186 8.11 -1.26 -21.53
CA VAL A 186 6.99 -0.63 -22.26
C VAL A 186 6.84 0.82 -21.85
N ILE A 187 6.73 1.03 -20.54
CA ILE A 187 6.52 2.33 -19.93
C ILE A 187 7.91 2.94 -19.69
N PRO A 188 8.19 4.12 -20.24
CA PRO A 188 9.49 4.76 -20.02
C PRO A 188 9.65 5.11 -18.53
N ALA A 189 10.88 5.06 -18.03
CA ALA A 189 11.17 5.23 -16.61
C ALA A 189 10.65 6.55 -16.01
N ASN A 190 10.54 7.62 -16.82
CA ASN A 190 9.98 8.91 -16.38
C ASN A 190 8.46 8.92 -16.19
N ARG A 191 7.76 7.84 -16.56
CA ARG A 191 6.33 7.60 -16.35
C ARG A 191 6.08 6.58 -15.24
N LEU A 192 7.13 5.88 -14.80
CA LEU A 192 7.09 5.06 -13.62
C LEU A 192 7.43 5.94 -12.43
N PHE A 193 6.57 5.94 -11.43
CA PHE A 193 6.83 6.59 -10.16
C PHE A 193 7.01 5.50 -9.12
N ASP A 194 8.07 5.61 -8.31
CA ASP A 194 8.21 4.76 -7.12
C ASP A 194 6.97 4.95 -6.24
N GLY A 195 6.41 3.83 -5.76
CA GLY A 195 5.05 3.83 -5.26
C GLY A 195 4.76 2.82 -4.16
N ASP A 196 3.48 2.61 -3.91
CA ASP A 196 2.96 1.62 -2.98
C ASP A 196 2.54 0.36 -3.76
N LEU A 197 3.02 -0.80 -3.29
CA LEU A 197 2.57 -2.10 -3.78
C LEU A 197 1.42 -2.59 -2.89
N ALA A 198 0.27 -2.93 -3.47
CA ALA A 198 -0.83 -3.54 -2.74
C ALA A 198 -1.33 -4.83 -3.42
N LEU A 199 -1.23 -5.95 -2.71
CA LEU A 199 -1.83 -7.22 -3.10
C LEU A 199 -3.00 -7.54 -2.18
N ALA A 200 -4.08 -8.07 -2.75
CA ALA A 200 -5.21 -8.61 -2.03
C ALA A 200 -5.22 -10.14 -2.16
N PHE A 201 -5.35 -10.81 -1.02
CA PHE A 201 -5.49 -12.26 -0.92
C PHE A 201 -6.94 -12.62 -0.62
N THR A 202 -7.48 -13.56 -1.38
CA THR A 202 -8.83 -14.09 -1.19
C THR A 202 -8.81 -15.60 -1.10
N GLY A 203 -9.82 -16.16 -0.43
CA GLY A 203 -9.96 -17.60 -0.28
C GLY A 203 -8.74 -18.22 0.38
N LEU A 204 -8.29 -17.70 1.53
CA LEU A 204 -7.21 -18.33 2.30
C LEU A 204 -7.55 -19.81 2.57
N ASN A 205 -6.59 -20.70 2.34
CA ASN A 205 -6.63 -22.05 2.86
C ASN A 205 -5.87 -22.09 4.19
N GLN A 206 -6.54 -22.59 5.21
CA GLN A 206 -6.21 -22.44 6.64
C GLN A 206 -6.52 -21.05 7.18
N VAL A 207 -7.10 -21.03 8.38
CA VAL A 207 -7.38 -19.81 9.11
C VAL A 207 -6.06 -19.18 9.54
N ALA A 208 -5.92 -17.88 9.28
CA ALA A 208 -4.77 -17.10 9.71
C ALA A 208 -4.53 -17.30 11.22
N ALA A 209 -3.32 -17.70 11.59
CA ALA A 209 -2.93 -17.93 12.97
C ALA A 209 -1.44 -17.64 13.15
N ILE A 210 -1.06 -17.25 14.37
CA ILE A 210 0.34 -17.15 14.75
C ILE A 210 0.78 -18.51 15.28
N THR A 211 1.94 -18.98 14.84
CA THR A 211 2.65 -20.14 15.40
C THR A 211 3.93 -19.68 16.08
N GLY A 212 4.47 -20.50 16.99
CA GLY A 212 5.64 -20.12 17.81
C GLY A 212 5.28 -19.23 19.02
N SER A 213 6.30 -18.84 19.79
CA SER A 213 6.15 -18.07 21.03
C SER A 213 7.30 -17.11 21.24
N GLY A 214 7.06 -15.97 21.91
CA GLY A 214 8.10 -14.99 22.17
C GLY A 214 8.76 -14.47 20.89
N SER A 215 10.07 -14.67 20.76
CA SER A 215 10.86 -14.29 19.60
C SER A 215 10.91 -15.37 18.52
N THR A 216 9.93 -16.26 18.41
CA THR A 216 9.82 -17.22 17.30
C THR A 216 8.45 -17.18 16.63
N ARG A 217 7.69 -16.09 16.88
CA ARG A 217 6.34 -15.92 16.36
C ARG A 217 6.37 -15.72 14.85
N GLN A 218 5.63 -16.54 14.15
CA GLN A 218 5.53 -16.48 12.68
C GLN A 218 4.09 -16.72 12.25
N LEU A 219 3.76 -16.25 11.05
CA LEU A 219 2.45 -16.49 10.47
C LEU A 219 2.37 -17.93 9.98
N ARG A 220 1.29 -18.63 10.31
CA ARG A 220 1.03 -19.99 9.82
C ARG A 220 0.98 -20.04 8.30
N ASP A 221 1.51 -21.13 7.74
CA ASP A 221 1.43 -21.43 6.32
C ASP A 221 0.00 -21.33 5.79
N PHE A 222 -0.16 -20.70 4.64
CA PHE A 222 -1.45 -20.59 3.96
C PHE A 222 -1.28 -20.57 2.46
N ARG A 223 -2.40 -20.80 1.75
CA ARG A 223 -2.50 -20.52 0.31
C ARG A 223 -3.65 -19.58 0.01
N ALA A 224 -3.50 -18.74 -1.01
CA ALA A 224 -4.53 -17.77 -1.40
C ALA A 224 -4.63 -17.65 -2.92
N SER A 225 -5.79 -17.18 -3.38
CA SER A 225 -5.91 -16.55 -4.69
C SER A 225 -5.50 -15.08 -4.57
N VAL A 226 -4.97 -14.49 -5.64
CA VAL A 226 -4.43 -13.14 -5.62
C VAL A 226 -5.12 -12.21 -6.62
N GLY A 227 -5.25 -10.95 -6.23
CA GLY A 227 -5.42 -9.82 -7.12
C GLY A 227 -4.60 -8.67 -6.56
N GLY A 228 -4.42 -7.59 -7.31
CA GLY A 228 -3.63 -6.48 -6.80
C GLY A 228 -3.72 -5.22 -7.61
N VAL A 229 -3.29 -4.14 -6.96
CA VAL A 229 -3.13 -2.82 -7.53
C VAL A 229 -1.71 -2.36 -7.22
N ILE A 230 -1.06 -1.81 -8.22
CA ILE A 230 0.25 -1.18 -8.10
C ILE A 230 0.01 0.30 -8.35
N GLY A 231 0.38 1.15 -7.41
CA GLY A 231 0.18 2.58 -7.53
C GLY A 231 1.31 3.35 -6.88
N ALA A 232 1.28 4.66 -6.97
CA ALA A 232 2.09 5.53 -6.14
C ALA A 232 1.15 6.37 -5.26
N ALA A 233 1.52 6.55 -3.99
CA ALA A 233 0.91 7.60 -3.19
C ALA A 233 1.25 8.94 -3.87
N ALA A 234 0.25 9.68 -4.36
CA ALA A 234 0.53 11.06 -4.77
C ALA A 234 0.89 11.84 -3.51
N VAL A 235 2.19 12.09 -3.35
CA VAL A 235 2.63 13.12 -2.43
C VAL A 235 2.13 14.45 -3.02
N PRO A 236 1.37 15.25 -2.26
CA PRO A 236 0.91 16.54 -2.77
C PRO A 236 2.12 17.34 -3.25
N GLU A 237 2.10 17.77 -4.51
CA GLU A 237 3.23 18.49 -5.08
C GLU A 237 3.49 19.78 -4.27
N PRO A 238 4.73 20.31 -4.23
CA PRO A 238 5.05 21.56 -3.53
C PRO A 238 4.13 22.73 -3.93
N ALA A 239 3.60 22.72 -5.17
CA ALA A 239 2.60 23.68 -5.62
C ALA A 239 1.27 23.55 -4.86
N THR A 240 0.81 22.33 -4.56
CA THR A 240 -0.37 22.06 -3.74
C THR A 240 -0.18 22.58 -2.32
N TRP A 241 1.00 22.34 -1.72
CA TRP A 241 1.35 22.95 -0.43
C TRP A 241 1.36 24.47 -0.50
N GLY A 242 1.94 25.03 -1.56
CA GLY A 242 1.97 26.47 -1.81
C GLY A 242 0.57 27.07 -1.95
N LEU A 243 -0.35 26.39 -2.63
CA LEU A 243 -1.75 26.81 -2.77
C LEU A 243 -2.52 26.67 -1.45
N MET A 244 -2.30 25.61 -0.67
CA MET A 244 -2.89 25.49 0.67
C MET A 244 -2.41 26.61 1.58
N ILE A 245 -1.09 26.84 1.66
CA ILE A 245 -0.48 27.91 2.44
C ILE A 245 -0.99 29.28 1.96
N GLY A 246 -0.99 29.51 0.64
CA GLY A 246 -1.51 30.71 0.02
C GLY A 246 -3.00 30.94 0.33
N GLY A 247 -3.80 29.88 0.34
CA GLY A 247 -5.22 29.91 0.71
C GLY A 247 -5.44 30.30 2.17
N PHE A 248 -4.61 29.79 3.10
CA PHE A 248 -4.64 30.21 4.50
C PHE A 248 -4.25 31.68 4.68
N PHE A 249 -3.19 32.14 4.01
CA PHE A 249 -2.81 33.55 4.02
C PHE A 249 -3.90 34.46 3.42
N GLY A 250 -4.47 34.04 2.29
CA GLY A 250 -5.57 34.74 1.63
C GLY A 250 -6.78 34.90 2.57
N THR A 251 -7.25 33.80 3.14
CA THR A 251 -8.39 33.79 4.07
C THR A 251 -8.11 34.62 5.33
N GLY A 252 -6.91 34.49 5.91
CA GLY A 252 -6.47 35.26 7.07
C GLY A 252 -6.42 36.77 6.79
N SER A 253 -5.96 37.17 5.60
CA SER A 253 -5.90 38.58 5.19
C SER A 253 -7.29 39.22 5.08
N VAL A 254 -8.27 38.49 4.54
CA VAL A 254 -9.66 38.93 4.41
C VAL A 254 -10.31 39.10 5.78
N LEU A 255 -10.10 38.15 6.70
CA LEU A 255 -10.60 38.24 8.08
C LEU A 255 -10.01 39.44 8.83
N ARG A 256 -8.70 39.70 8.67
CA ARG A 256 -8.04 40.86 9.30
C ARG A 256 -8.59 42.18 8.78
N ARG A 257 -8.89 42.28 7.48
CA ARG A 257 -9.50 43.47 6.88
C ARG A 257 -10.91 43.72 7.43
N ARG A 258 -11.73 42.68 7.56
CA ARG A 258 -13.09 42.79 8.10
C ARG A 258 -13.13 43.25 9.55
N ARG A 259 -12.24 42.74 10.41
CA ARG A 259 -12.17 43.17 11.82
C ARG A 259 -11.83 44.65 12.00
N ARG A 260 -11.03 45.23 11.10
CA ARG A 260 -10.67 46.65 11.14
C ARG A 260 -11.78 47.58 10.63
N ALA A 261 -12.73 47.04 9.86
CA ALA A 261 -13.83 47.81 9.28
C ALA A 261 -15.06 47.93 10.20
N LEU A 262 -15.06 47.27 11.37
CA LEU A 262 -16.12 47.43 12.36
C LEU A 262 -15.79 48.64 13.25
N PRO A 263 -16.64 49.69 13.27
CA PRO A 263 -16.45 50.82 14.16
C PRO A 263 -16.62 50.37 15.61
N VAL A 264 -15.74 50.85 16.49
CA VAL A 264 -15.91 50.70 17.94
C VAL A 264 -17.11 51.57 18.32
N ALA A 265 -18.21 50.93 18.72
CA ALA A 265 -19.37 51.58 19.33
C ALA A 265 -19.14 51.77 20.84
#